data_AF-A0A1E4HV66-F1
#
_entry.id   AF-A0A1E4HV66-F1
#
_cell.length_a   1.000
_cell.length_b   1.000
_cell.length_c   1.000
_cell.angle_alpha   90.00
_cell.angle_beta   90.00
_cell.angle_gamma   90.00
#
_symmetry.space_group_name_H-M   'P 1'
#
loop_
_entity.id
_entity.type
_entity.pdbx_description
1 polymer ?
#
loop_
_entity_poly.entity_id
_entity_poly.type
_entity_poly.pdbx_seq_one_letter_code
_entity_poly.pdbx_strand_id
1 'polypeptide(L)' 'EIEMLMNERRQLLQVTGAAAVFVANLDTDSLPDEADTIDAAEMLAEQLNGLSEETLKDALESVRAELDPVP' A
#
# COMPACT_ATOMS: atom_id res chain seq x y z
N GLU A 1 -23.77 6.72 9.24
CA GLU A 1 -22.60 6.14 9.95
C GLU A 1 -21.91 5.05 9.13
N ILE A 2 -22.60 3.99 8.69
CA ILE A 2 -21.99 2.90 7.89
C ILE A 2 -21.31 3.40 6.60
N GLU A 3 -21.93 4.33 5.87
CA GLU A 3 -21.36 4.88 4.64
C GLU A 3 -20.03 5.62 4.88
N MET A 4 -19.92 6.34 6.00
CA MET A 4 -18.69 7.02 6.40
C MET A 4 -17.57 6.02 6.68
N LEU A 5 -17.87 4.96 7.44
CA LEU A 5 -16.92 3.88 7.73
C LEU A 5 -16.46 3.14 6.47
N MET A 6 -17.38 2.91 5.52
CA MET A 6 -17.05 2.28 4.24
C MET A 6 -16.18 3.18 3.37
N ASN A 7 -16.37 4.50 3.43
CA ASN A 7 -15.53 5.45 2.72
C ASN A 7 -14.12 5.48 3.34
N GLU A 8 -14.03 5.56 4.66
CA GLU A 8 -12.75 5.55 5.38
C GLU A 8 -11.97 4.25 5.14
N ARG A 9 -12.64 3.09 5.17
CA ARG A 9 -12.01 1.80 4.81
C ARG A 9 -11.44 1.83 3.39
N ARG A 10 -12.16 2.41 2.43
CA ARG A 10 -11.71 2.50 1.03
C ARG A 10 -10.47 3.36 0.91
N GLN A 11 -10.42 4.51 1.59
CA GLN A 11 -9.25 5.37 1.62
C GLN A 11 -8.03 4.65 2.22
N LEU A 12 -8.22 3.90 3.32
CA LEU A 12 -7.15 3.11 3.91
C LEU A 12 -6.65 2.01 2.96
N LEU A 13 -7.54 1.34 2.23
CA LEU A 13 -7.18 0.35 1.22
C LEU A 13 -6.41 0.99 0.05
N GLN A 14 -6.80 2.18 -0.41
CA GLN A 14 -6.07 2.92 -1.45
C GLN A 14 -4.66 3.26 -1.01
N VAL A 15 -4.48 3.82 0.19
CA VAL A 15 -3.15 4.17 0.72
C VAL A 15 -2.28 2.93 0.91
N THR A 16 -2.86 1.87 1.47
CA THR A 16 -2.17 0.59 1.66
C THR A 16 -1.74 -0.02 0.32
N GLY A 17 -2.63 0.00 -0.67
CA GLY A 17 -2.34 -0.51 -2.00
C GLY A 17 -1.26 0.31 -2.70
N ALA A 18 -1.27 1.64 -2.54
CA ALA A 18 -0.27 2.52 -3.14
C ALA A 18 1.11 2.27 -2.52
N ALA A 19 1.17 2.06 -1.21
CA ALA A 19 2.39 1.67 -0.51
C ALA A 19 2.90 0.29 -0.98
N ALA A 20 2.02 -0.70 -1.17
CA ALA A 20 2.38 -2.01 -1.68
C ALA A 20 2.94 -1.95 -3.11
N VAL A 21 2.29 -1.19 -4.01
CA VAL A 21 2.79 -0.96 -5.38
C VAL A 21 4.12 -0.22 -5.35
N PHE A 22 4.27 0.78 -4.48
CA PHE A 22 5.53 1.51 -4.33
C PHE A 22 6.67 0.56 -3.95
N VAL A 23 6.52 -0.25 -2.91
CA VAL A 23 7.54 -1.24 -2.50
C VAL A 23 7.83 -2.25 -3.60
N ALA A 24 6.80 -2.75 -4.29
CA ALA A 24 6.98 -3.72 -5.36
C ALA A 24 7.77 -3.18 -6.57
N ASN A 25 7.80 -1.86 -6.76
CA ASN A 25 8.54 -1.19 -7.83
C ASN A 25 9.80 -0.47 -7.33
N LEU A 26 10.11 -0.59 -6.04
CA LEU A 26 11.25 0.09 -5.45
C LEU A 26 12.54 -0.62 -5.86
N ASP A 27 13.48 0.16 -6.40
CA ASP A 27 14.84 -0.33 -6.66
C ASP A 27 15.67 -0.17 -5.38
N THR A 28 15.85 -1.27 -4.66
CA THR A 28 16.59 -1.28 -3.39
C THR A 28 18.06 -0.90 -3.56
N ASP A 29 18.64 -1.12 -4.74
CA ASP A 29 20.04 -0.76 -5.01
C ASP A 29 20.23 0.75 -5.21
N SER A 30 19.13 1.47 -5.42
CA SER A 30 19.09 2.94 -5.56
C SER A 30 18.75 3.67 -4.27
N LEU A 31 18.42 2.93 -3.21
CA LEU A 31 18.06 3.52 -1.93
C LEU A 31 19.31 4.02 -1.20
N PRO A 32 19.20 5.15 -0.49
CA PRO A 32 20.25 5.57 0.42
C PRO A 32 20.50 4.55 1.55
N ASP A 33 21.76 4.22 1.82
CA ASP A 33 22.18 3.29 2.89
C ASP A 33 22.13 3.91 4.30
N GLU A 34 21.35 4.97 4.51
CA GLU A 34 21.17 5.56 5.84
C GLU A 34 20.26 4.67 6.71
N ALA A 35 20.61 4.55 8.00
CA ALA A 35 19.85 3.75 8.95
C ALA A 35 18.35 4.13 8.97
N ASP A 36 18.04 5.42 8.92
CA ASP A 36 16.65 5.90 8.91
C ASP A 36 15.87 5.43 7.67
N THR A 37 16.52 5.32 6.50
CA THR A 37 15.91 4.84 5.25
C THR A 37 15.63 3.34 5.33
N ILE A 38 16.59 2.58 5.87
CA ILE A 38 16.46 1.13 6.06
C ILE A 38 15.34 0.83 7.06
N ASP A 39 15.33 1.51 8.21
CA ASP A 39 14.31 1.36 9.25
C ASP A 39 12.91 1.66 8.69
N ALA A 40 12.76 2.74 7.92
CA ALA A 40 11.49 3.09 7.29
C ALA A 40 11.02 2.02 6.27
N ALA A 41 11.94 1.48 5.46
CA ALA A 41 11.64 0.43 4.51
C ALA A 41 11.25 -0.88 5.21
N GLU A 42 11.95 -1.26 6.28
CA GLU A 42 11.66 -2.43 7.09
C GLU A 42 10.28 -2.32 7.76
N MET A 43 10.00 -1.18 8.42
CA MET A 43 8.68 -0.92 9.01
C MET A 43 7.56 -1.07 7.98
N LEU A 44 7.74 -0.54 6.77
CA LEU A 44 6.72 -0.59 5.73
C LEU A 44 6.53 -2.01 5.19
N ALA A 45 7.63 -2.76 5.00
CA ALA A 45 7.59 -4.16 4.59
C ALA A 45 6.92 -5.06 5.65
N GLU A 46 7.23 -4.87 6.94
CA GLU A 46 6.58 -5.61 8.03
C GLU A 46 5.07 -5.37 8.05
N GLN A 47 4.66 -4.10 7.95
CA GLN A 47 3.24 -3.74 7.97
C GLN A 47 2.47 -4.33 6.79
N LEU A 48 3.07 -4.33 5.58
CA LEU A 48 2.46 -4.95 4.40
C LEU A 48 2.37 -6.48 4.52
N ASN A 49 3.43 -7.13 5.02
CA ASN A 49 3.45 -8.58 5.24
C ASN A 49 2.53 -9.03 6.38
N GLY A 50 2.20 -8.12 7.31
CA GLY A 50 1.25 -8.38 8.40
C GLY A 50 -0.22 -8.36 7.97
N LEU A 51 -0.53 -7.92 6.75
CA LEU A 51 -1.89 -7.93 6.21
C LEU A 51 -2.32 -9.35 5.83
N SER A 52 -3.62 -9.63 5.90
CA SER A 52 -4.14 -10.85 5.29
C SER A 52 -4.02 -10.77 3.77
N GLU A 53 -3.85 -11.92 3.11
CA GLU A 53 -3.78 -11.99 1.64
C GLU A 53 -5.01 -11.35 0.97
N GLU A 54 -6.20 -11.56 1.55
CA GLU A 54 -7.45 -10.91 1.11
C GLU A 54 -7.38 -9.39 1.22
N THR A 55 -6.91 -8.85 2.35
CA THR A 55 -6.81 -7.40 2.57
C THR A 55 -5.79 -6.77 1.61
N LEU A 56 -4.65 -7.44 1.42
CA LEU A 56 -3.62 -6.97 0.49
C LEU A 56 -4.15 -6.98 -0.95
N LYS A 57 -4.89 -8.01 -1.33
CA LYS A 57 -5.55 -8.09 -2.63
C LYS A 57 -6.57 -6.98 -2.83
N ASP A 58 -7.46 -6.76 -1.86
CA ASP A 58 -8.46 -5.67 -1.88
C ASP A 58 -7.78 -4.29 -2.05
N ALA A 59 -6.66 -4.08 -1.34
CA ALA A 59 -5.89 -2.84 -1.43
C ALA A 59 -5.28 -2.63 -2.82
N LEU A 60 -4.67 -3.66 -3.40
CA LEU A 60 -4.11 -3.61 -4.77
C LEU A 60 -5.19 -3.39 -5.83
N GLU A 61 -6.35 -4.03 -5.68
CA GLU A 61 -7.50 -3.83 -6.57
C GLU A 61 -8.04 -2.41 -6.47
N SER A 62 -8.11 -1.84 -5.26
CA SER A 62 -8.58 -0.48 -5.03
C SER A 62 -7.74 0.57 -5.75
N VAL A 63 -6.41 0.39 -5.85
CA VAL A 63 -5.52 1.30 -6.57
C VAL A 63 -5.63 1.12 -8.07
N ARG A 64 -5.71 -0.12 -8.56
CA ARG A 64 -5.90 -0.40 -10.00
C ARG A 64 -7.20 0.19 -10.53
N ALA A 65 -8.28 0.08 -9.76
CA ALA A 65 -9.58 0.64 -10.11
C ALA A 65 -9.58 2.18 -10.20
N GLU A 66 -8.66 2.86 -9.52
CA GLU A 66 -8.51 4.31 -9.59
C GLU A 66 -7.60 4.76 -10.75
N LEU A 67 -6.63 3.92 -11.12
CA LEU A 67 -5.70 4.18 -12.23
C LEU A 67 -6.28 3.84 -13.61
N ASP A 68 -7.22 2.89 -13.69
CA ASP A 68 -7.97 2.61 -14.91
C ASP A 68 -9.15 3.61 -15.01
N PRO A 69 -9.10 4.60 -15.94
CA PRO A 69 -10.27 5.42 -16.19
C PRO A 69 -11.39 4.52 -16.72
N VAL A 70 -12.55 4.55 -16.06
CA VAL A 70 -13.78 3.94 -16.57
C VAL A 70 -14.00 4.43 -18.01
N PRO A 71 -14.24 3.54 -18.99
CA PRO A 71 -14.36 3.90 -20.41
C PRO A 71 -15.52 4.87 -20.71
#